data_AF-A0A5N1JG50-F1
#
_entry.id   AF-A0A5N1JG50-F1
#
_cell.length_a   1.000
_cell.length_b   1.000
_cell.length_c   1.000
_cell.angle_alpha   90.00
_cell.angle_beta   90.00
_cell.angle_gamma   90.00
#
_symmetry.space_group_name_H-M   'P 1'
#
loop_
_entity.id
_entity.type
_entity.pdbx_description
1 polymer ?
#
loop_
_entity_poly.entity_id
_entity_poly.type
_entity_poly.pdbx_seq_one_letter_code
_entity_poly.pdbx_strand_id
1 'polypeptide(L)'
;MKRSMLSVLLTGLAGVAFAQTPYPTIGSIERLDPKLDALIAKDAPMEVLASGFVWSEGPVWVREEGGYLLFSDVPQNTVYKWTEKDGCVPYIKPSGYTGVGHYSDEPGSNGLALDGKGRLISAEHGDRRVSALVLGGASGGKKTLADHYKGKRFNSPNDVAPHSNGSVYFTDPPYGLPNREKDTKARELDVFGVYRVEPDGKVTLLISDLTRPNGIAFSPDEKTMYIAQSDPEKPYIMAYPVQADGMVGKGRIFYDASEGIKQKLPGLPDGLKVDKAGNVWSSGPGGILVVAPERADGPGKLLGRIRTGVATANCAFGNDGSTLYITADMYLIRIKTLTKGL
;
A
#
# COMPACT_ATOMS: atom_id res chain seq x y z
N MET A 1 30.30 -8.44 -74.53
CA MET A 1 29.25 -8.29 -73.49
C MET A 1 29.15 -9.57 -72.67
N LYS A 2 29.75 -9.62 -71.47
CA LYS A 2 29.47 -10.66 -70.47
C LYS A 2 29.22 -9.94 -69.14
N ARG A 3 27.96 -9.94 -68.69
CA ARG A 3 27.55 -9.40 -67.39
C ARG A 3 27.87 -10.45 -66.33
N SER A 4 28.73 -10.12 -65.38
CA SER A 4 28.92 -10.91 -64.16
C SER A 4 27.83 -10.52 -63.16
N MET A 5 27.02 -11.50 -62.74
CA MET A 5 25.96 -11.33 -61.75
C MET A 5 26.58 -11.45 -60.35
N LEU A 6 26.49 -10.39 -59.56
CA LEU A 6 26.92 -10.36 -58.17
C LEU A 6 25.77 -10.91 -57.31
N SER A 7 25.92 -12.13 -56.79
CA SER A 7 24.98 -12.70 -55.82
C SER A 7 25.25 -12.11 -54.44
N VAL A 8 24.36 -11.25 -53.97
CA VAL A 8 24.35 -10.76 -52.58
C VAL A 8 23.73 -11.86 -51.71
N LEU A 9 24.54 -12.46 -50.83
CA LEU A 9 24.08 -13.40 -49.83
C LEU A 9 23.45 -12.60 -48.68
N LEU A 10 22.12 -12.58 -48.61
CA LEU A 10 21.38 -12.01 -47.47
C LEU A 10 21.42 -13.03 -46.32
N THR A 11 22.33 -12.85 -45.36
CA THR A 11 22.30 -13.60 -44.10
C THR A 11 21.23 -13.01 -43.19
N GLY A 12 20.08 -13.67 -43.12
CA GLY A 12 19.05 -13.36 -42.13
C GLY A 12 19.55 -13.69 -40.72
N LEU A 13 19.79 -12.67 -39.90
CA LEU A 13 19.90 -12.86 -38.45
C LEU A 13 18.51 -13.19 -37.91
N ALA A 14 18.27 -14.47 -37.62
CA ALA A 14 17.16 -14.88 -36.77
C ALA A 14 17.43 -14.37 -35.35
N GLY A 15 16.70 -13.34 -34.94
CA GLY A 15 16.71 -12.86 -33.56
C GLY A 15 16.17 -13.96 -32.65
N VAL A 16 17.03 -14.51 -31.79
CA VAL A 16 16.60 -15.40 -30.72
C VAL A 16 15.87 -14.53 -29.70
N ALA A 17 14.54 -14.59 -29.70
CA ALA A 17 13.75 -14.03 -28.62
C ALA A 17 14.03 -14.88 -27.37
N PHE A 18 14.82 -14.35 -26.44
CA PHE A 18 14.95 -14.93 -25.11
C PHE A 18 13.61 -14.78 -24.40
N ALA A 19 12.85 -15.86 -24.29
CA ALA A 19 11.69 -15.91 -23.43
C ALA A 19 12.17 -15.65 -21.99
N GLN A 20 11.67 -14.59 -21.37
CA GLN A 20 11.92 -14.29 -19.95
C GLN A 20 11.47 -15.51 -19.14
N THR A 21 12.35 -16.07 -18.31
CA THR A 21 12.01 -17.20 -17.44
C THR A 21 10.78 -16.83 -16.62
N PRO A 22 9.71 -17.64 -16.61
CA PRO A 22 8.50 -17.32 -15.87
C PRO A 22 8.81 -17.19 -14.38
N TYR A 23 8.21 -16.19 -13.73
CA TYR A 23 8.35 -16.01 -12.29
C TYR A 23 7.79 -17.23 -11.53
N PRO A 24 8.38 -17.63 -10.40
CA PRO A 24 7.78 -18.64 -9.54
C PRO A 24 6.43 -18.14 -9.01
N THR A 25 5.48 -19.06 -8.84
CA THR A 25 4.13 -18.74 -8.36
C THR A 25 3.92 -19.21 -6.93
N ILE A 26 3.06 -18.51 -6.18
CA ILE A 26 2.73 -18.84 -4.78
C ILE A 26 1.23 -18.78 -4.52
N GLY A 27 0.75 -19.47 -3.48
CA GLY A 27 -0.57 -19.20 -2.93
C GLY A 27 -1.72 -19.78 -3.74
N SER A 28 -2.92 -19.24 -3.51
CA SER A 28 -4.17 -19.66 -4.16
C SER A 28 -5.25 -18.59 -4.06
N ILE A 29 -6.34 -18.73 -4.81
CA ILE A 29 -7.51 -17.85 -4.71
C ILE A 29 -8.65 -18.64 -4.09
N GLU A 30 -9.08 -18.22 -2.90
CA GLU A 30 -10.28 -18.72 -2.24
C GLU A 30 -11.50 -17.93 -2.73
N ARG A 31 -12.47 -18.63 -3.33
CA ARG A 31 -13.68 -18.02 -3.91
C ARG A 31 -14.88 -18.33 -3.02
N LEU A 32 -15.52 -17.29 -2.48
CA LEU A 32 -16.66 -17.42 -1.57
C LEU A 32 -17.97 -16.92 -2.19
N ASP A 33 -17.87 -16.01 -3.18
CA ASP A 33 -19.00 -15.48 -3.93
C ASP A 33 -18.70 -15.47 -5.45
N PRO A 34 -19.65 -15.86 -6.32
CA PRO A 34 -19.46 -15.85 -7.77
C PRO A 34 -19.08 -14.48 -8.36
N LYS A 35 -19.42 -13.36 -7.70
CA LYS A 35 -19.02 -12.01 -8.14
C LYS A 35 -17.50 -11.84 -8.23
N LEU A 36 -16.71 -12.64 -7.51
CA LEU A 36 -15.24 -12.61 -7.62
C LEU A 36 -14.75 -13.02 -9.01
N ASP A 37 -15.51 -13.81 -9.77
CA ASP A 37 -15.14 -14.21 -11.14
C ASP A 37 -15.11 -13.02 -12.11
N ALA A 38 -15.78 -11.91 -11.79
CA ALA A 38 -15.68 -10.66 -12.55
C ALA A 38 -14.44 -9.83 -12.19
N LEU A 39 -13.74 -10.16 -11.10
CA LEU A 39 -12.61 -9.38 -10.58
C LEU A 39 -11.27 -10.10 -10.77
N ILE A 40 -11.26 -11.44 -10.70
CA ILE A 40 -10.04 -12.25 -10.83
C ILE A 40 -10.35 -13.52 -11.63
N ALA A 41 -9.58 -13.76 -12.71
CA ALA A 41 -9.66 -14.99 -13.48
C ALA A 41 -9.34 -16.24 -12.63
N LYS A 42 -9.95 -17.39 -12.97
CA LYS A 42 -9.86 -18.61 -12.14
C LYS A 42 -8.45 -19.17 -12.01
N ASP A 43 -7.66 -18.99 -13.05
CA ASP A 43 -6.30 -19.47 -13.24
C ASP A 43 -5.26 -18.35 -13.17
N ALA A 44 -5.63 -17.16 -12.66
CA ALA A 44 -4.71 -16.03 -12.54
C ALA A 44 -3.50 -16.41 -11.66
N PRO A 45 -2.27 -16.44 -12.21
CA PRO A 45 -1.09 -16.78 -11.43
C PRO A 45 -0.73 -15.64 -10.49
N MET A 46 -0.26 -16.00 -9.31
CA MET A 46 0.34 -15.07 -8.35
C MET A 46 1.85 -15.20 -8.44
N GLU A 47 2.48 -14.28 -9.17
CA GLU A 47 3.91 -14.31 -9.49
C GLU A 47 4.72 -13.63 -8.38
N VAL A 48 5.75 -14.30 -7.86
CA VAL A 48 6.71 -13.73 -6.92
C VAL A 48 7.79 -12.98 -7.70
N LEU A 49 7.79 -11.66 -7.58
CA LEU A 49 8.68 -10.75 -8.32
C LEU A 49 10.03 -10.52 -7.64
N ALA A 50 10.02 -10.55 -6.30
CA ALA A 50 11.20 -10.40 -5.47
C ALA A 50 10.95 -11.02 -4.08
N SER A 51 12.03 -11.37 -3.39
CA SER A 51 11.99 -11.96 -2.04
C SER A 51 13.19 -11.52 -1.20
N GLY A 52 13.13 -11.75 0.12
CA GLY A 52 14.24 -11.53 1.05
C GLY A 52 14.15 -10.25 1.87
N PHE A 53 12.98 -9.61 1.87
CA PHE A 53 12.70 -8.45 2.74
C PHE A 53 12.47 -8.91 4.18
N VAL A 54 12.64 -8.00 5.15
CA VAL A 54 12.26 -8.28 6.54
C VAL A 54 10.76 -8.07 6.71
N TRP A 55 10.25 -6.93 6.25
CA TRP A 55 8.81 -6.66 6.21
C TRP A 55 8.49 -5.69 5.07
N SER A 56 7.99 -6.24 3.96
CA SER A 56 7.62 -5.46 2.78
C SER A 56 6.27 -4.75 2.98
N GLU A 57 6.21 -3.47 2.63
CA GLU A 57 5.08 -2.57 2.96
C GLU A 57 4.85 -1.49 1.90
N GLY A 58 3.72 -0.81 1.99
CA GLY A 58 3.40 0.44 1.30
C GLY A 58 3.73 0.45 -0.20
N PRO A 59 3.26 -0.53 -1.01
CA PRO A 59 3.49 -0.48 -2.45
C PRO A 59 2.72 0.69 -3.08
N VAL A 60 3.33 1.32 -4.08
CA VAL A 60 2.70 2.34 -4.92
C VAL A 60 3.25 2.26 -6.34
N TRP A 61 2.36 2.35 -7.32
CA TRP A 61 2.74 2.37 -8.73
C TRP A 61 2.95 3.79 -9.22
N VAL A 62 4.11 4.05 -9.82
CA VAL A 62 4.46 5.29 -10.50
C VAL A 62 4.32 5.08 -12.00
N ARG A 63 3.47 5.86 -12.67
CA ARG A 63 3.16 5.67 -14.11
C ARG A 63 4.19 6.33 -15.02
N GLU A 64 4.87 7.35 -14.52
CA GLU A 64 5.93 8.09 -15.21
C GLU A 64 7.12 7.19 -15.54
N GLU A 65 7.98 7.64 -16.47
CA GLU A 65 9.23 6.95 -16.86
C GLU A 65 9.04 5.49 -17.33
N GLY A 66 7.89 5.16 -17.91
CA GLY A 66 7.61 3.81 -18.40
C GLY A 66 7.06 2.85 -17.35
N GLY A 67 6.79 3.32 -16.13
CA GLY A 67 6.10 2.57 -15.11
C GLY A 67 7.04 1.78 -14.18
N TYR A 68 6.90 1.98 -12.87
CA TYR A 68 7.63 1.22 -11.87
C TYR A 68 6.87 1.16 -10.55
N LEU A 69 7.17 0.14 -9.74
CA LEU A 69 6.62 0.01 -8.40
C LEU A 69 7.64 0.53 -7.38
N LEU A 70 7.19 1.31 -6.40
CA LEU A 70 7.93 1.60 -5.17
C LEU A 70 7.28 0.86 -4.01
N PHE A 71 8.06 0.38 -3.04
CA PHE A 71 7.56 -0.20 -1.80
C PHE A 71 8.64 -0.14 -0.71
N SER A 72 8.26 -0.18 0.55
CA SER A 72 9.18 -0.08 1.70
C SER A 72 9.57 -1.46 2.23
N ASP A 73 10.82 -1.61 2.69
CA ASP A 73 11.19 -2.60 3.72
C ASP A 73 11.42 -1.82 5.02
N VAL A 74 10.41 -1.83 5.90
CA VAL A 74 10.33 -0.89 7.04
C VAL A 74 11.49 -1.11 8.03
N PRO A 75 11.83 -2.35 8.44
CA PRO A 75 12.99 -2.60 9.30
C PRO A 75 14.33 -2.20 8.65
N GLN A 76 14.46 -2.32 7.33
CA GLN A 76 15.69 -1.99 6.61
C GLN A 76 15.87 -0.49 6.30
N ASN A 77 14.91 0.36 6.69
CA ASN A 77 14.92 1.80 6.42
C ASN A 77 15.17 2.12 4.94
N THR A 78 14.54 1.35 4.04
CA THR A 78 14.79 1.41 2.60
C THR A 78 13.48 1.36 1.82
N VAL A 79 13.30 2.27 0.85
CA VAL A 79 12.32 2.08 -0.25
C VAL A 79 13.04 1.41 -1.40
N TYR A 80 12.41 0.38 -1.98
CA TYR A 80 12.85 -0.32 -3.17
C TYR A 80 12.06 0.13 -4.40
N LYS A 81 12.70 0.08 -5.56
CA LYS A 81 12.09 0.26 -6.88
C LYS A 81 12.12 -1.07 -7.62
N TRP A 82 10.97 -1.48 -8.17
CA TRP A 82 10.86 -2.67 -9.01
C TRP A 82 10.45 -2.29 -10.44
N THR A 83 11.17 -2.83 -11.42
CA THR A 83 10.82 -2.79 -12.86
C THR A 83 10.99 -4.18 -13.48
N GLU A 84 10.31 -4.43 -14.60
CA GLU A 84 10.52 -5.67 -15.39
C GLU A 84 11.97 -5.84 -15.85
N LYS A 85 12.63 -4.71 -16.16
CA LYS A 85 13.97 -4.70 -16.74
C LYS A 85 15.06 -4.92 -15.70
N ASP A 86 14.96 -4.24 -14.57
CA ASP A 86 16.05 -4.14 -13.58
C ASP A 86 15.77 -5.01 -12.34
N GLY A 87 14.58 -5.62 -12.24
CA GLY A 87 14.15 -6.31 -11.04
C GLY A 87 13.98 -5.34 -9.88
N CYS A 88 14.28 -5.80 -8.66
CA CYS A 88 14.16 -5.01 -7.44
C CYS A 88 15.51 -4.41 -7.01
N VAL A 89 15.58 -3.09 -6.88
CA VAL A 89 16.79 -2.36 -6.45
C VAL A 89 16.47 -1.34 -5.35
N PRO A 90 17.39 -1.07 -4.40
CA PRO A 90 17.23 0.03 -3.44
C PRO A 90 17.05 1.38 -4.16
N TYR A 91 16.16 2.22 -3.65
CA TYR A 91 15.82 3.52 -4.25
C TYR A 91 16.00 4.70 -3.29
N ILE A 92 15.44 4.64 -2.07
CA ILE A 92 15.60 5.70 -1.05
C ILE A 92 16.13 5.08 0.23
N LYS A 93 17.28 5.56 0.70
CA LYS A 93 17.88 5.19 1.99
C LYS A 93 18.67 6.37 2.59
N PRO A 94 18.38 6.80 3.82
CA PRO A 94 17.29 6.35 4.69
C PRO A 94 15.91 6.75 4.14
N SER A 95 14.92 5.89 4.33
CA SER A 95 13.53 6.13 3.89
C SER A 95 12.64 6.77 4.97
N GLY A 96 12.87 6.45 6.23
CA GLY A 96 12.18 7.01 7.40
C GLY A 96 13.15 7.75 8.31
N TYR A 97 13.76 7.05 9.26
CA TYR A 97 14.66 7.62 10.26
C TYR A 97 15.94 8.20 9.63
N THR A 98 16.15 9.50 9.81
CA THR A 98 17.35 10.21 9.32
C THR A 98 18.42 10.43 10.39
N GLY A 99 18.14 10.06 11.65
CA GLY A 99 19.11 10.18 12.74
C GLY A 99 20.23 9.14 12.69
N VAL A 100 21.13 9.24 13.66
CA VAL A 100 22.28 8.33 13.81
C VAL A 100 21.93 7.22 14.79
N GLY A 101 22.36 5.99 14.49
CA GLY A 101 22.21 4.84 15.37
C GLY A 101 20.85 4.14 15.27
N HIS A 102 20.62 3.20 16.19
CA HIS A 102 19.37 2.45 16.25
C HIS A 102 18.24 3.31 16.84
N TYR A 103 17.10 3.36 16.16
CA TYR A 103 15.88 4.02 16.64
C TYR A 103 14.87 3.00 17.18
N SER A 104 14.33 2.15 16.30
CA SER A 104 13.36 1.10 16.59
C SER A 104 13.52 -0.06 15.60
N ASP A 105 12.75 -1.13 15.79
CA ASP A 105 12.75 -2.31 14.91
C ASP A 105 12.16 -2.01 13.51
N GLU A 106 11.40 -0.91 13.38
CA GLU A 106 10.71 -0.51 12.14
C GLU A 106 10.96 0.99 11.84
N PRO A 107 12.21 1.43 11.60
CA PRO A 107 12.56 2.85 11.53
C PRO A 107 12.29 3.49 10.16
N GLY A 108 11.97 2.69 9.12
CA GLY A 108 11.81 3.14 7.74
C GLY A 108 10.55 3.97 7.45
N SER A 109 10.39 4.30 6.17
CA SER A 109 9.05 4.62 5.67
C SER A 109 8.18 3.37 5.70
N ASN A 110 6.88 3.57 5.83
CA ASN A 110 5.89 2.51 5.76
C ASN A 110 5.00 2.73 4.52
N GLY A 111 3.77 3.21 4.69
CA GLY A 111 2.84 3.50 3.62
C GLY A 111 3.34 4.57 2.66
N LEU A 112 3.15 4.31 1.36
CA LEU A 112 3.50 5.19 0.25
C LEU A 112 2.27 5.43 -0.61
N ALA A 113 2.13 6.66 -1.11
CA ALA A 113 1.10 7.01 -2.08
C ALA A 113 1.61 8.10 -3.04
N LEU A 114 0.91 8.32 -4.15
CA LEU A 114 1.12 9.49 -5.00
C LEU A 114 0.00 10.50 -4.76
N ASP A 115 0.35 11.77 -4.59
CA ASP A 115 -0.65 12.83 -4.60
C ASP A 115 -1.05 13.24 -6.03
N GLY A 116 -2.05 14.11 -6.15
CA GLY A 116 -2.51 14.63 -7.45
C GLY A 116 -1.47 15.44 -8.25
N LYS A 117 -0.28 15.68 -7.69
CA LYS A 117 0.86 16.33 -8.35
C LYS A 117 1.97 15.34 -8.72
N GLY A 118 1.75 14.03 -8.52
CA GLY A 118 2.75 12.99 -8.77
C GLY A 118 3.89 12.96 -7.74
N ARG A 119 3.75 13.62 -6.58
CA ARG A 119 4.74 13.53 -5.51
C ARG A 119 4.54 12.25 -4.74
N LEU A 120 5.64 11.58 -4.39
CA LEU A 120 5.64 10.47 -3.46
C LEU A 120 5.37 11.00 -2.06
N ILE A 121 4.25 10.60 -1.49
CA ILE A 121 3.89 10.84 -0.10
C ILE A 121 4.31 9.63 0.72
N SER A 122 4.97 9.86 1.84
CA SER A 122 5.48 8.79 2.71
C SER A 122 5.06 9.00 4.15
N ALA A 123 4.55 7.93 4.77
CA ALA A 123 4.47 7.78 6.21
C ALA A 123 5.85 7.33 6.73
N GLU A 124 6.48 8.12 7.60
CA GLU A 124 7.83 7.85 8.10
C GLU A 124 7.78 7.55 9.59
N HIS A 125 8.02 6.28 9.96
CA HIS A 125 8.05 5.84 11.35
C HIS A 125 9.15 6.58 12.13
N GLY A 126 10.38 6.51 11.63
CA GLY A 126 11.57 7.02 12.32
C GLY A 126 11.57 8.51 12.62
N ASP A 127 11.29 9.31 11.60
CA ASP A 127 11.21 10.76 11.73
C ASP A 127 9.86 11.21 12.31
N ARG A 128 8.89 10.29 12.47
CA ARG A 128 7.54 10.50 13.02
C ARG A 128 6.79 11.60 12.28
N ARG A 129 6.74 11.48 10.95
CA ARG A 129 6.18 12.50 10.06
C ARG A 129 5.52 11.92 8.82
N VAL A 130 4.73 12.74 8.16
CA VAL A 130 4.35 12.56 6.76
C VAL A 130 5.19 13.50 5.90
N SER A 131 5.76 13.00 4.81
CA SER A 131 6.60 13.80 3.90
C SER A 131 6.15 13.68 2.44
N ALA A 132 6.67 14.57 1.60
CA ALA A 132 6.50 14.55 0.14
C ALA A 132 7.85 14.65 -0.57
N LEU A 133 8.03 13.87 -1.64
CA LEU A 133 9.20 13.89 -2.51
C LEU A 133 8.76 14.04 -3.98
N VAL A 134 9.40 14.96 -4.70
CA VAL A 134 9.23 15.07 -6.15
C VAL A 134 10.04 13.97 -6.84
N LEU A 135 9.39 13.12 -7.63
CA LEU A 135 10.04 12.06 -8.41
C LEU A 135 10.62 12.63 -9.72
N GLY A 136 11.66 11.99 -10.27
CA GLY A 136 12.19 12.28 -11.61
C GLY A 136 12.92 13.62 -11.83
N GLY A 137 13.14 14.43 -10.78
CA GLY A 137 13.84 15.73 -10.86
C GLY A 137 15.18 15.78 -10.10
N ALA A 138 15.91 16.89 -10.22
CA ALA A 138 17.07 17.16 -9.34
C ALA A 138 16.60 17.08 -7.88
N SER A 139 17.12 16.08 -7.16
CA SER A 139 16.62 15.59 -5.88
C SER A 139 16.57 16.70 -4.81
N GLY A 140 15.44 17.39 -4.72
CA GLY A 140 15.19 18.47 -3.76
C GLY A 140 14.97 18.01 -2.31
N GLY A 141 15.25 16.74 -2.02
CA GLY A 141 15.01 16.11 -0.71
C GLY A 141 13.53 15.91 -0.39
N LYS A 142 13.27 15.25 0.74
CA LYS A 142 11.91 15.05 1.26
C LYS A 142 11.47 16.34 1.98
N LYS A 143 10.27 16.84 1.68
CA LYS A 143 9.64 17.95 2.38
C LYS A 143 8.65 17.41 3.43
N THR A 144 8.81 17.76 4.70
CA THR A 144 7.81 17.47 5.74
C THR A 144 6.48 18.15 5.40
N LEU A 145 5.38 17.38 5.42
CA LEU A 145 4.02 17.90 5.35
C LEU A 145 3.44 18.10 6.75
N ALA A 146 3.64 17.13 7.64
CA ALA A 146 3.24 17.22 9.04
C ALA A 146 4.17 16.35 9.90
N ASP A 147 4.61 16.88 11.04
CA ASP A 147 5.38 16.15 12.07
C ASP A 147 4.84 16.33 13.50
N HIS A 148 3.88 17.24 13.69
CA HIS A 148 3.24 17.49 14.98
C HIS A 148 1.72 17.71 14.87
N TYR A 149 1.01 17.40 15.95
CA TYR A 149 -0.36 17.82 16.21
C TYR A 149 -0.42 18.53 17.57
N LYS A 150 -0.89 19.78 17.58
CA LYS A 150 -0.97 20.61 18.79
C LYS A 150 0.35 20.67 19.59
N GLY A 151 1.47 20.79 18.88
CA GLY A 151 2.81 20.87 19.46
C GLY A 151 3.40 19.54 19.94
N LYS A 152 2.68 18.43 19.81
CA LYS A 152 3.14 17.07 20.16
C LYS A 152 3.50 16.30 18.90
N ARG A 153 4.60 15.56 18.91
CA ARG A 153 5.00 14.68 17.78
C ARG A 153 4.02 13.54 17.60
N PHE A 154 3.80 13.13 16.35
CA PHE A 154 3.03 11.93 16.01
C PHE A 154 3.62 10.67 16.64
N ASN A 155 2.86 9.59 16.78
CA ASN A 155 3.40 8.32 17.25
C ASN A 155 4.40 7.76 16.23
N SER A 156 3.89 7.31 15.09
CA SER A 156 4.62 6.81 13.93
C SER A 156 3.63 6.67 12.77
N PRO A 157 3.47 7.71 11.92
CA PRO A 157 2.54 7.66 10.80
C PRO A 157 2.76 6.42 9.94
N ASN A 158 1.69 5.67 9.65
CA ASN A 158 1.80 4.30 9.17
C ASN A 158 1.33 4.12 7.72
N ASP A 159 0.11 4.58 7.37
CA ASP A 159 -0.34 4.62 5.98
C ASP A 159 -0.93 6.00 5.62
N VAL A 160 -0.96 6.32 4.31
CA VAL A 160 -1.32 7.63 3.77
C VAL A 160 -2.31 7.52 2.61
N ALA A 161 -3.30 8.40 2.60
CA ALA A 161 -4.27 8.56 1.52
C ALA A 161 -4.38 10.03 1.10
N PRO A 162 -3.67 10.43 0.03
CA PRO A 162 -3.90 11.71 -0.63
C PRO A 162 -5.34 11.81 -1.15
N HIS A 163 -5.92 13.00 -1.06
CA HIS A 163 -7.31 13.28 -1.45
C HIS A 163 -7.35 14.32 -2.57
N SER A 164 -8.38 14.32 -3.41
CA SER A 164 -8.50 15.22 -4.57
C SER A 164 -8.47 16.71 -4.22
N ASN A 165 -8.93 17.07 -3.02
CA ASN A 165 -8.84 18.45 -2.49
C ASN A 165 -7.41 18.90 -2.12
N GLY A 166 -6.40 18.05 -2.30
CA GLY A 166 -4.99 18.33 -2.03
C GLY A 166 -4.53 18.05 -0.60
N SER A 167 -5.44 17.63 0.30
CA SER A 167 -5.08 17.16 1.64
C SER A 167 -4.46 15.76 1.60
N VAL A 168 -3.73 15.41 2.66
CA VAL A 168 -3.28 14.04 2.91
C VAL A 168 -3.88 13.56 4.22
N TYR A 169 -4.58 12.44 4.17
CA TYR A 169 -5.09 11.74 5.35
C TYR A 169 -4.11 10.63 5.72
N PHE A 170 -3.94 10.35 7.02
CA PHE A 170 -2.98 9.35 7.46
C PHE A 170 -3.35 8.76 8.82
N THR A 171 -2.88 7.54 9.07
CA THR A 171 -3.02 6.85 10.35
C THR A 171 -1.76 6.97 11.18
N ASP A 172 -1.90 7.05 12.49
CA ASP A 172 -0.79 7.25 13.44
C ASP A 172 -0.79 6.25 14.60
N PRO A 173 -0.66 4.94 14.32
CA PRO A 173 -0.46 3.90 15.33
C PRO A 173 0.98 3.96 15.91
N PRO A 174 1.30 3.18 16.96
CA PRO A 174 2.58 3.28 17.64
C PRO A 174 3.67 2.34 17.10
N TYR A 175 3.47 1.63 15.98
CA TYR A 175 4.35 0.53 15.54
C TYR A 175 5.82 0.91 15.41
N GLY A 176 6.09 2.11 14.89
CA GLY A 176 7.45 2.61 14.67
C GLY A 176 8.15 3.13 15.92
N LEU A 177 7.46 3.26 17.06
CA LEU A 177 8.09 3.70 18.31
C LEU A 177 9.00 2.60 18.90
N PRO A 178 10.13 2.96 19.55
CA PRO A 178 11.08 2.00 20.13
C PRO A 178 10.46 0.93 21.03
N ASN A 179 9.46 1.28 21.84
CA ASN A 179 8.71 0.33 22.67
C ASN A 179 7.19 0.35 22.38
N ARG A 180 6.83 0.67 21.13
CA ARG A 180 5.45 0.68 20.63
C ARG A 180 4.49 1.43 21.57
N GLU A 181 3.32 0.87 21.88
CA GLU A 181 2.33 1.50 22.76
C GLU A 181 2.81 1.72 24.20
N LYS A 182 3.86 0.99 24.61
CA LYS A 182 4.46 1.05 25.95
C LYS A 182 5.60 2.07 26.03
N ASP A 183 5.89 2.79 24.95
CA ASP A 183 6.92 3.83 24.95
C ASP A 183 6.42 5.06 25.68
N THR A 184 6.75 5.18 26.97
CA THR A 184 6.40 6.36 27.78
C THR A 184 7.42 7.49 27.68
N LYS A 185 8.50 7.32 26.89
CA LYS A 185 9.59 8.30 26.78
C LYS A 185 9.48 9.11 25.49
N ALA A 186 9.25 8.45 24.37
CA ALA A 186 9.15 9.08 23.06
C ALA A 186 7.71 9.46 22.68
N ARG A 187 6.70 8.71 23.15
CA ARG A 187 5.30 8.97 22.82
C ARG A 187 4.80 10.23 23.51
N GLU A 188 4.17 11.11 22.73
CA GLU A 188 3.66 12.41 23.21
C GLU A 188 2.13 12.52 23.11
N LEU A 189 1.52 11.79 22.17
CA LEU A 189 0.08 11.74 21.97
C LEU A 189 -0.56 10.62 22.81
N ASP A 190 -1.75 10.92 23.33
CA ASP A 190 -2.51 9.99 24.17
C ASP A 190 -3.39 9.02 23.36
N VAL A 191 -3.50 9.24 22.05
CA VAL A 191 -4.37 8.52 21.11
C VAL A 191 -3.59 7.94 19.94
N PHE A 192 -4.12 6.87 19.36
CA PHE A 192 -3.72 6.36 18.04
C PHE A 192 -4.76 6.85 17.04
N GLY A 193 -4.43 7.93 16.34
CA GLY A 193 -5.40 8.71 15.60
C GLY A 193 -5.39 8.47 14.10
N VAL A 194 -6.44 8.96 13.45
CA VAL A 194 -6.47 9.26 12.02
C VAL A 194 -6.50 10.77 11.87
N TYR A 195 -5.59 11.30 11.06
CA TYR A 195 -5.36 12.73 10.91
C TYR A 195 -5.50 13.15 9.45
N ARG A 196 -5.66 14.45 9.25
CA ARG A 196 -5.59 15.12 7.95
C ARG A 196 -4.62 16.29 8.04
N VAL A 197 -3.71 16.39 7.08
CA VAL A 197 -2.94 17.62 6.82
C VAL A 197 -3.44 18.30 5.55
N GLU A 198 -3.81 19.57 5.69
CA GLU A 198 -4.28 20.42 4.59
C GLU A 198 -3.08 21.03 3.81
N PRO A 199 -3.26 21.54 2.59
CA PRO A 199 -2.17 22.11 1.78
C PRO A 199 -1.39 23.26 2.44
N ASP A 200 -2.02 23.97 3.38
CA ASP A 200 -1.42 25.05 4.17
C ASP A 200 -0.63 24.55 5.39
N GLY A 201 -0.62 23.22 5.63
CA GLY A 201 0.06 22.57 6.76
C GLY A 201 -0.81 22.41 8.01
N LYS A 202 -2.08 22.84 7.99
CA LYS A 202 -2.97 22.65 9.13
C LYS A 202 -3.29 21.17 9.34
N VAL A 203 -3.07 20.69 10.56
CA VAL A 203 -3.36 19.30 10.98
C VAL A 203 -4.64 19.23 11.80
N THR A 204 -5.54 18.33 11.41
CA THR A 204 -6.80 18.04 12.11
C THR A 204 -6.85 16.56 12.51
N LEU A 205 -7.22 16.28 13.77
CA LEU A 205 -7.55 14.93 14.24
C LEU A 205 -9.00 14.60 13.86
N LEU A 206 -9.21 13.45 13.19
CA LEU A 206 -10.51 13.05 12.67
C LEU A 206 -11.14 11.90 13.47
N ILE A 207 -10.33 10.90 13.81
CA ILE A 207 -10.76 9.67 14.50
C ILE A 207 -9.77 9.39 15.62
N SER A 208 -10.27 9.12 16.82
CA SER A 208 -9.43 8.94 18.02
C SER A 208 -9.84 7.76 18.90
N ASP A 209 -10.82 6.97 18.47
CA ASP A 209 -11.42 5.85 19.21
C ASP A 209 -11.02 4.47 18.68
N LEU A 210 -10.09 4.42 17.72
CA LEU A 210 -9.45 3.18 17.25
C LEU A 210 -8.23 2.82 18.10
N THR A 211 -7.97 1.53 18.24
CA THR A 211 -6.84 1.01 19.05
C THR A 211 -5.58 0.80 18.22
N ARG A 212 -5.73 0.52 16.92
CA ARG A 212 -4.64 0.23 15.97
C ARG A 212 -5.04 0.66 14.54
N PRO A 213 -5.30 1.95 14.26
CA PRO A 213 -5.58 2.41 12.90
C PRO A 213 -4.37 2.13 12.01
N ASN A 214 -4.60 1.52 10.84
CA ASN A 214 -3.54 1.07 9.94
C ASN A 214 -3.83 1.53 8.51
N GLY A 215 -4.19 0.66 7.56
CA GLY A 215 -4.43 1.06 6.18
C GLY A 215 -5.59 2.04 6.01
N ILE A 216 -5.45 2.93 5.02
CA ILE A 216 -6.42 4.00 4.72
C ILE A 216 -6.64 4.13 3.22
N ALA A 217 -7.90 4.23 2.79
CA ALA A 217 -8.24 4.63 1.42
C ALA A 217 -9.64 5.23 1.34
N PHE A 218 -9.92 5.88 0.21
CA PHE A 218 -11.23 6.45 -0.10
C PHE A 218 -12.00 5.58 -1.10
N SER A 219 -13.33 5.66 -1.04
CA SER A 219 -14.21 5.22 -2.13
C SER A 219 -13.90 6.00 -3.42
N PRO A 220 -14.32 5.51 -4.61
CA PRO A 220 -14.04 6.18 -5.87
C PRO A 220 -14.56 7.62 -5.96
N ASP A 221 -15.65 7.92 -5.22
CA ASP A 221 -16.25 9.25 -5.13
C ASP A 221 -15.76 10.08 -3.93
N GLU A 222 -14.80 9.55 -3.17
CA GLU A 222 -14.21 10.10 -1.95
C GLU A 222 -15.20 10.39 -0.81
N LYS A 223 -16.44 9.90 -0.89
CA LYS A 223 -17.46 10.11 0.15
C LYS A 223 -17.40 9.12 1.30
N THR A 224 -16.60 8.06 1.18
CA THR A 224 -16.35 7.09 2.24
C THR A 224 -14.86 6.92 2.43
N MET A 225 -14.39 7.02 3.68
CA MET A 225 -13.04 6.64 4.07
C MET A 225 -13.07 5.28 4.76
N TYR A 226 -12.25 4.36 4.28
CA TYR A 226 -12.03 3.05 4.87
C TYR A 226 -10.77 3.09 5.72
N ILE A 227 -10.83 2.53 6.93
CA ILE A 227 -9.69 2.38 7.84
C ILE A 227 -9.62 0.91 8.28
N ALA A 228 -8.51 0.25 8.00
CA ALA A 228 -8.20 -1.04 8.61
C ALA A 228 -7.77 -0.84 10.06
N GLN A 229 -8.16 -1.77 10.93
CA GLN A 229 -7.72 -1.82 12.31
C GLN A 229 -7.01 -3.15 12.59
N SER A 230 -5.70 -3.09 12.85
CA SER A 230 -4.88 -4.26 13.13
C SER A 230 -4.89 -4.61 14.62
N ASP A 231 -6.09 -4.71 15.18
CA ASP A 231 -6.32 -5.17 16.54
C ASP A 231 -6.85 -6.62 16.50
N PRO A 232 -6.15 -7.63 17.06
CA PRO A 232 -6.64 -9.00 17.09
C PRO A 232 -8.02 -9.17 17.78
N GLU A 233 -8.38 -8.30 18.71
CA GLU A 233 -9.67 -8.31 19.39
C GLU A 233 -10.77 -7.60 18.59
N LYS A 234 -10.38 -6.68 17.69
CA LYS A 234 -11.28 -5.87 16.85
C LYS A 234 -10.74 -5.75 15.41
N PRO A 235 -10.55 -6.87 14.69
CA PRO A 235 -9.89 -6.90 13.39
C PRO A 235 -10.88 -6.44 12.31
N TYR A 236 -11.20 -5.16 12.31
CA TYR A 236 -12.25 -4.58 11.50
C TYR A 236 -11.69 -3.76 10.35
N ILE A 237 -12.41 -3.75 9.23
CA ILE A 237 -12.35 -2.66 8.27
C ILE A 237 -13.50 -1.74 8.63
N MET A 238 -13.18 -0.51 9.02
CA MET A 238 -14.13 0.53 9.37
C MET A 238 -14.44 1.39 8.14
N ALA A 239 -15.66 1.92 8.03
CA ALA A 239 -16.05 2.91 7.04
C ALA A 239 -16.60 4.17 7.73
N TYR A 240 -16.20 5.33 7.22
CA TYR A 240 -16.58 6.64 7.73
C TYR A 240 -17.11 7.51 6.58
N PRO A 241 -18.29 8.13 6.70
CA PRO A 241 -18.75 9.09 5.70
C PRO A 241 -17.88 10.36 5.76
N VAL A 242 -17.41 10.81 4.62
CA VAL A 242 -16.58 12.01 4.46
C VAL A 242 -17.48 13.19 4.13
N GLN A 243 -17.34 14.27 4.90
CA GLN A 243 -18.12 15.50 4.75
C GLN A 243 -17.45 16.46 3.77
N ALA A 244 -18.20 17.45 3.28
CA ALA A 244 -17.70 18.42 2.30
C ALA A 244 -16.52 19.27 2.81
N ASP A 245 -16.42 19.48 4.12
CA ASP A 245 -15.31 20.17 4.78
C ASP A 245 -14.12 19.23 5.08
N GLY A 246 -14.21 17.96 4.66
CA GLY A 246 -13.26 16.88 4.87
C GLY A 246 -13.22 16.33 6.31
N MET A 247 -14.19 16.67 7.16
CA MET A 247 -14.41 15.96 8.42
C MET A 247 -15.05 14.59 8.14
N VAL A 248 -15.10 13.74 9.17
CA VAL A 248 -15.78 12.45 9.09
C VAL A 248 -17.00 12.40 10.01
N GLY A 249 -18.05 11.72 9.55
CA GLY A 249 -19.17 11.34 10.40
C GLY A 249 -18.88 10.07 11.19
N LYS A 250 -19.93 9.54 11.84
CA LYS A 250 -19.84 8.35 12.68
C LYS A 250 -19.41 7.12 11.87
N GLY A 251 -18.39 6.44 12.38
CA GLY A 251 -17.89 5.19 11.79
C GLY A 251 -18.84 4.01 11.97
N ARG A 252 -18.70 3.03 11.08
CA ARG A 252 -19.37 1.73 11.14
C ARG A 252 -18.39 0.62 10.75
N ILE A 253 -18.63 -0.58 11.26
CA ILE A 253 -17.92 -1.76 10.76
C ILE A 253 -18.38 -2.01 9.32
N PHE A 254 -17.45 -1.91 8.38
CA PHE A 254 -17.67 -2.34 7.01
C PHE A 254 -17.48 -3.84 6.89
N TYR A 255 -16.41 -4.38 7.48
CA TYR A 255 -16.16 -5.81 7.49
C TYR A 255 -15.51 -6.25 8.81
N ASP A 256 -15.97 -7.39 9.34
CA ASP A 256 -15.42 -8.01 10.54
C ASP A 256 -14.58 -9.24 10.15
N ALA A 257 -13.26 -9.16 10.35
CA ALA A 257 -12.33 -10.23 10.01
C ALA A 257 -12.09 -11.24 11.15
N SER A 258 -12.87 -11.18 12.25
CA SER A 258 -12.68 -12.02 13.44
C SER A 258 -12.71 -13.52 13.13
N GLU A 259 -13.49 -13.94 12.13
CA GLU A 259 -13.55 -15.33 11.72
C GLU A 259 -12.20 -15.84 11.19
N GLY A 260 -11.46 -15.00 10.45
CA GLY A 260 -10.12 -15.35 9.99
C GLY A 260 -9.11 -15.48 11.13
N ILE A 261 -9.26 -14.68 12.20
CA ILE A 261 -8.45 -14.79 13.42
C ILE A 261 -8.74 -16.09 14.17
N LYS A 262 -10.01 -16.47 14.31
CA LYS A 262 -10.40 -17.76 14.93
C LYS A 262 -9.83 -18.96 14.19
N GLN A 263 -9.76 -18.86 12.86
CA GLN A 263 -9.14 -19.85 11.98
C GLN A 263 -7.60 -19.84 12.03
N LYS A 264 -7.00 -18.94 12.82
CA LYS A 264 -5.54 -18.75 12.94
C LYS A 264 -4.86 -18.49 11.60
N LEU A 265 -5.56 -17.80 10.69
CA LEU A 265 -4.96 -17.36 9.45
C LEU A 265 -3.94 -16.24 9.74
N PRO A 266 -2.79 -16.19 9.03
CA PRO A 266 -1.74 -15.22 9.31
C PRO A 266 -2.17 -13.81 8.91
N GLY A 267 -1.72 -12.80 9.67
CA GLY A 267 -1.96 -11.39 9.38
C GLY A 267 -3.24 -10.82 10.00
N LEU A 268 -3.35 -9.49 9.92
CA LEU A 268 -4.46 -8.67 10.40
C LEU A 268 -4.90 -7.72 9.29
N PRO A 269 -6.06 -7.05 9.40
CA PRO A 269 -6.38 -5.93 8.53
C PRO A 269 -5.29 -4.87 8.65
N ASP A 270 -4.58 -4.63 7.56
CA ASP A 270 -3.38 -3.77 7.50
C ASP A 270 -3.58 -2.79 6.32
N GLY A 271 -2.73 -2.75 5.31
CA GLY A 271 -2.92 -1.93 4.10
C GLY A 271 -4.12 -2.31 3.21
N LEU A 272 -4.81 -1.30 2.67
CA LEU A 272 -5.95 -1.50 1.76
C LEU A 272 -5.96 -0.53 0.56
N LYS A 273 -6.69 -0.92 -0.49
CA LYS A 273 -6.99 -0.10 -1.68
C LYS A 273 -8.42 -0.34 -2.15
N VAL A 274 -8.93 0.57 -2.98
CA VAL A 274 -10.28 0.48 -3.55
C VAL A 274 -10.17 0.42 -5.07
N ASP A 275 -10.97 -0.43 -5.72
CA ASP A 275 -11.05 -0.48 -7.18
C ASP A 275 -12.11 0.47 -7.73
N LYS A 276 -12.17 0.65 -9.06
CA LYS A 276 -13.13 1.55 -9.72
C LYS A 276 -14.60 1.17 -9.51
N ALA A 277 -14.89 -0.07 -9.12
CA ALA A 277 -16.23 -0.53 -8.80
C ALA A 277 -16.58 -0.33 -7.31
N GLY A 278 -15.64 0.18 -6.50
CA GLY A 278 -15.81 0.40 -5.07
C GLY A 278 -15.54 -0.83 -4.21
N ASN A 279 -15.00 -1.92 -4.76
CA ASN A 279 -14.58 -3.06 -3.94
C ASN A 279 -13.32 -2.68 -3.15
N VAL A 280 -13.30 -3.06 -1.88
CA VAL A 280 -12.16 -2.87 -0.98
C VAL A 280 -11.27 -4.11 -1.04
N TRP A 281 -10.02 -3.90 -1.42
CA TRP A 281 -8.94 -4.89 -1.46
C TRP A 281 -8.05 -4.61 -0.25
N SER A 282 -8.26 -5.36 0.82
CA SER A 282 -7.56 -5.16 2.09
C SER A 282 -6.70 -6.36 2.39
N SER A 283 -5.45 -6.17 2.82
CA SER A 283 -4.80 -7.22 3.59
C SER A 283 -5.63 -7.56 4.82
N GLY A 284 -5.47 -8.79 5.30
CA GLY A 284 -6.26 -9.35 6.37
C GLY A 284 -5.81 -10.77 6.69
N PRO A 285 -6.48 -11.44 7.63
CA PRO A 285 -6.16 -12.82 7.96
C PRO A 285 -6.22 -13.71 6.72
N GLY A 286 -5.07 -14.28 6.37
CA GLY A 286 -4.87 -15.22 5.27
C GLY A 286 -4.54 -14.61 3.91
N GLY A 287 -4.34 -13.29 3.79
CA GLY A 287 -3.93 -12.62 2.55
C GLY A 287 -4.78 -11.39 2.21
N ILE A 288 -5.04 -11.13 0.92
CA ILE A 288 -5.89 -10.01 0.50
C ILE A 288 -7.36 -10.45 0.50
N LEU A 289 -8.16 -9.82 1.35
CA LEU A 289 -9.62 -9.89 1.38
C LEU A 289 -10.20 -8.98 0.29
N VAL A 290 -11.10 -9.52 -0.53
CA VAL A 290 -11.85 -8.75 -1.53
C VAL A 290 -13.26 -8.56 -1.02
N VAL A 291 -13.59 -7.35 -0.56
CA VAL A 291 -14.86 -7.04 0.10
C VAL A 291 -15.63 -6.03 -0.73
N ALA A 292 -16.82 -6.41 -1.19
CA ALA A 292 -17.68 -5.55 -2.00
C ALA A 292 -18.72 -4.82 -1.13
N PRO A 293 -18.99 -3.53 -1.36
CA PRO A 293 -20.12 -2.87 -0.74
C PRO A 293 -21.43 -3.44 -1.29
N GLU A 294 -22.35 -3.85 -0.41
CA GLU A 294 -23.69 -4.30 -0.85
C GLU A 294 -24.61 -3.13 -1.22
N ARG A 295 -24.36 -1.96 -0.62
CA ARG A 295 -24.97 -0.65 -0.90
C ARG A 295 -24.05 0.43 -0.32
N ALA A 296 -24.20 1.69 -0.73
CA ALA A 296 -23.32 2.80 -0.35
C ALA A 296 -22.98 2.85 1.17
N ASP A 297 -24.00 2.76 2.01
CA ASP A 297 -23.85 2.83 3.48
C ASP A 297 -23.99 1.46 4.19
N GLY A 298 -23.93 0.36 3.43
CA GLY A 298 -24.12 -0.99 3.93
C GLY A 298 -22.84 -1.69 4.36
N PRO A 299 -22.94 -2.82 5.10
CA PRO A 299 -21.79 -3.67 5.35
C PRO A 299 -21.20 -4.16 4.02
N GLY A 300 -19.93 -4.52 4.09
CA GLY A 300 -19.21 -5.18 3.02
C GLY A 300 -19.44 -6.68 3.05
N LYS A 301 -19.53 -7.29 1.86
CA LYS A 301 -19.59 -8.73 1.68
C LYS A 301 -18.24 -9.24 1.20
N LEU A 302 -17.64 -10.19 1.91
CA LEU A 302 -16.44 -10.88 1.46
C LEU A 302 -16.77 -11.70 0.21
N LEU A 303 -16.15 -11.38 -0.92
CA LEU A 303 -16.27 -12.12 -2.17
C LEU A 303 -15.29 -13.30 -2.23
N GLY A 304 -14.14 -13.13 -1.59
CA GLY A 304 -13.12 -14.16 -1.45
C GLY A 304 -11.79 -13.57 -1.04
N ARG A 305 -10.74 -14.38 -1.16
CA ARG A 305 -9.42 -14.08 -0.60
C ARG A 305 -8.30 -14.54 -1.53
N ILE A 306 -7.35 -13.66 -1.81
CA ILE A 306 -6.07 -14.03 -2.43
C ILE A 306 -5.15 -14.52 -1.30
N ARG A 307 -4.93 -15.84 -1.22
CA ARG A 307 -4.16 -16.48 -0.17
C ARG A 307 -2.69 -16.54 -0.53
N THR A 308 -1.87 -15.69 0.10
CA THR A 308 -0.41 -15.63 -0.10
C THR A 308 0.34 -16.73 0.67
N GLY A 309 -0.27 -17.29 1.72
CA GLY A 309 0.33 -18.32 2.58
C GLY A 309 1.16 -17.75 3.74
N VAL A 310 1.40 -16.45 3.76
CA VAL A 310 2.12 -15.71 4.82
C VAL A 310 1.32 -14.50 5.26
N ALA A 311 1.77 -13.80 6.30
CA ALA A 311 1.18 -12.52 6.67
C ALA A 311 1.34 -11.53 5.50
N THR A 312 0.27 -10.79 5.20
CA THR A 312 0.25 -9.86 4.07
C THR A 312 0.06 -8.46 4.62
N ALA A 313 0.93 -7.54 4.22
CA ALA A 313 0.96 -6.19 4.76
C ALA A 313 0.04 -5.28 3.94
N ASN A 314 0.24 -5.20 2.62
CA ASN A 314 -0.39 -4.15 1.83
C ASN A 314 -0.56 -4.55 0.35
N CYS A 315 -1.25 -3.72 -0.43
CA CYS A 315 -1.41 -3.90 -1.87
C CYS A 315 -1.57 -2.58 -2.62
N ALA A 316 -1.32 -2.61 -3.94
CA ALA A 316 -1.50 -1.49 -4.83
C ALA A 316 -1.81 -1.93 -6.26
N PHE A 317 -2.69 -1.20 -6.93
CA PHE A 317 -2.91 -1.37 -8.36
C PHE A 317 -1.84 -0.63 -9.17
N GLY A 318 -1.34 -1.27 -10.23
CA GLY A 318 -0.32 -0.72 -11.10
C GLY A 318 -0.54 -1.06 -12.58
N ASN A 319 0.47 -0.78 -13.40
CA ASN A 319 0.37 -0.72 -14.86
C ASN A 319 -0.74 0.26 -15.30
N ASP A 320 -1.70 -0.23 -16.10
CA ASP A 320 -2.89 0.49 -16.51
C ASP A 320 -4.04 0.40 -15.47
N GLY A 321 -3.71 -0.04 -14.25
CA GLY A 321 -4.61 -0.32 -13.15
C GLY A 321 -5.06 -1.78 -13.05
N SER A 322 -4.73 -2.64 -14.02
CA SER A 322 -5.21 -4.03 -14.04
C SER A 322 -4.33 -5.04 -13.30
N THR A 323 -3.15 -4.65 -12.82
CA THR A 323 -2.28 -5.52 -12.02
C THR A 323 -2.37 -5.13 -10.56
N LEU A 324 -2.64 -6.09 -9.67
CA LEU A 324 -2.51 -5.90 -8.24
C LEU A 324 -1.13 -6.38 -7.79
N TYR A 325 -0.35 -5.48 -7.21
CA TYR A 325 0.89 -5.76 -6.50
C TYR A 325 0.60 -5.93 -5.01
N ILE A 326 1.27 -6.88 -4.36
CA ILE A 326 1.03 -7.27 -2.98
C ILE A 326 2.38 -7.36 -2.27
N THR A 327 2.51 -6.71 -1.13
CA THR A 327 3.63 -6.90 -0.22
C THR A 327 3.22 -7.87 0.88
N ALA A 328 3.91 -9.00 0.95
CA ALA A 328 3.55 -10.11 1.82
C ALA A 328 4.78 -10.65 2.55
N ASP A 329 4.95 -10.22 3.80
CA ASP A 329 6.10 -10.58 4.63
C ASP A 329 7.41 -10.28 3.87
N MET A 330 8.17 -11.31 3.52
CA MET A 330 9.42 -11.20 2.78
C MET A 330 9.28 -11.10 1.25
N TYR A 331 8.06 -11.00 0.69
CA TYR A 331 7.80 -11.10 -0.76
C TYR A 331 7.17 -9.84 -1.37
N LEU A 332 7.57 -9.56 -2.61
CA LEU A 332 6.77 -8.78 -3.55
C LEU A 332 6.10 -9.71 -4.55
N ILE A 333 4.77 -9.66 -4.62
CA ILE A 333 3.93 -10.52 -5.47
C ILE A 333 3.13 -9.64 -6.43
N ARG A 334 2.79 -10.16 -7.62
CA ARG A 334 1.73 -9.57 -8.45
C ARG A 334 0.71 -10.61 -8.92
N ILE A 335 -0.49 -10.12 -9.23
CA ILE A 335 -1.56 -10.88 -9.86
C ILE A 335 -2.31 -9.96 -10.84
N LYS A 336 -2.62 -10.47 -12.03
CA LYS A 336 -3.49 -9.76 -12.98
C LYS A 336 -4.94 -9.86 -12.53
N THR A 337 -5.65 -8.74 -12.58
CA THR A 337 -7.06 -8.62 -12.24
C THR A 337 -7.89 -8.28 -13.48
N LEU A 338 -9.19 -8.52 -13.40
CA LEU A 338 -10.19 -8.15 -14.41
C LEU A 338 -10.86 -6.81 -14.09
N THR A 339 -10.56 -6.24 -12.93
CA THR A 339 -10.95 -4.88 -12.51
C THR A 339 -9.80 -3.91 -12.73
N LYS A 340 -9.99 -2.64 -12.36
CA LYS A 340 -8.91 -1.64 -12.30
C LYS A 340 -8.93 -0.89 -10.98
N GLY A 341 -7.74 -0.60 -10.45
CA GLY A 341 -7.58 0.41 -9.41
C GLY A 341 -7.92 1.82 -9.88
N LEU A 342 -8.00 2.75 -8.93
CA LEU A 342 -8.27 4.17 -9.19
C LEU A 342 -7.23 4.83 -10.11
#